data_AF-A0A349JE16-F1
#
_entry.id   AF-A0A349JE16-F1
#
_cell.length_a   1.000
_cell.length_b   1.000
_cell.length_c   1.000
_cell.angle_alpha   90.00
_cell.angle_beta   90.00
_cell.angle_gamma   90.00
#
_symmetry.space_group_name_H-M   'P 1'
#
loop_
_entity.id
_entity.type
_entity.pdbx_description
1 polymer ?
#
loop_
_entity_poly.entity_id
_entity_poly.type
_entity_poly.pdbx_seq_one_letter_code
_entity_poly.pdbx_strand_id
1 'polypeptide(L)'
;DTVKGKFLQDDEIKKDLAKANDYASWVENHKITLDQLPAPVQPPIPRHEKIRQQQQAFGYTMEDLKFIMAPMCVDGQEPVGSMGDDTPVAVLSTRPKPLYNYF
;
A
#
# COMPACT_ATOMS: atom_id res chain seq x y z
N ASP A 1 33.61 18.24 15.88
CA ASP A 1 34.03 17.44 17.04
C ASP A 1 34.68 18.37 18.07
N THR A 2 34.02 18.62 19.20
CA THR A 2 34.49 19.54 20.25
C THR A 2 35.64 18.97 21.08
N VAL A 3 35.87 17.66 21.04
CA VAL A 3 37.00 16.98 21.69
C VAL A 3 38.22 16.96 20.76
N LYS A 4 38.02 16.73 19.45
CA LYS A 4 39.11 16.73 18.45
C LYS A 4 39.37 18.10 17.80
N GLY A 5 38.60 19.13 18.12
CA GLY A 5 38.75 20.50 17.59
C GLY A 5 38.58 20.63 16.08
N LYS A 6 37.93 19.65 15.43
CA LYS A 6 37.77 19.61 13.96
C LYS A 6 36.36 19.98 13.55
N PHE A 7 36.26 20.84 12.54
CA PHE A 7 35.05 21.00 11.74
C PHE A 7 34.95 19.80 10.80
N LEU A 8 33.90 19.00 10.95
CA LEU A 8 33.65 17.83 10.11
C LEU A 8 32.52 18.17 9.15
N GLN A 9 32.72 17.92 7.86
CA GLN A 9 31.67 18.06 6.86
C GLN A 9 30.74 16.84 6.87
N ASP A 10 29.51 17.02 6.39
CA ASP A 10 28.47 15.97 6.37
C ASP A 10 28.96 14.68 5.69
N ASP A 11 29.67 14.80 4.56
CA ASP A 11 30.24 13.66 3.84
C ASP A 11 31.29 12.89 4.64
N GLU A 12 32.09 13.60 5.45
CA GLU A 12 33.12 12.99 6.28
C GLU A 12 32.48 12.16 7.40
N ILE A 13 31.45 12.72 8.04
CA ILE A 13 30.68 12.03 9.09
C ILE A 13 29.99 10.79 8.53
N LYS A 14 29.32 10.91 7.38
CA LYS A 14 28.63 9.79 6.73
C LYS A 14 29.60 8.69 6.28
N LYS A 15 30.76 9.05 5.75
CA LYS A 15 31.80 8.08 5.33
C LYS A 15 32.36 7.31 6.52
N ASP A 16 32.64 8.00 7.62
CA ASP A 16 33.17 7.36 8.83
C ASP A 16 32.15 6.39 9.42
N LEU A 17 30.87 6.80 9.50
CA LEU A 17 29.78 5.93 9.97
C LEU A 17 29.52 4.75 9.03
N ALA A 18 29.51 4.97 7.72
CA ALA A 18 29.29 3.91 6.73
C ALA A 18 30.40 2.85 6.73
N LYS A 19 31.62 3.21 7.18
CA LYS A 19 32.76 2.29 7.30
C LYS A 19 32.84 1.57 8.65
N ALA A 20 31.96 1.89 9.60
CA ALA A 20 32.01 1.28 10.94
C ALA A 20 31.79 -0.24 10.90
N ASN A 21 30.99 -0.72 9.95
CA ASN A 21 30.74 -2.15 9.70
C ASN A 21 30.55 -2.41 8.20
N ASP A 22 30.54 -3.68 7.80
CA ASP A 22 30.25 -4.09 6.42
C ASP A 22 28.74 -4.16 6.15
N TYR A 23 28.08 -2.99 6.19
CA TYR A 23 26.64 -2.88 5.98
C TYR A 23 26.21 -3.38 4.59
N ALA A 24 27.08 -3.26 3.58
CA ALA A 24 26.78 -3.71 2.22
C ALA A 24 26.60 -5.24 2.18
N SER A 25 27.55 -5.98 2.77
CA SER A 25 27.46 -7.43 2.90
C SER A 25 26.25 -7.87 3.73
N TRP A 26 25.90 -7.13 4.79
CA TRP A 26 24.72 -7.46 5.58
C TRP A 26 23.44 -7.34 4.79
N VAL A 27 23.29 -6.26 4.01
CA VAL A 27 22.15 -6.05 3.13
C VAL A 27 22.13 -7.12 2.05
N GLU A 28 23.25 -7.42 1.40
CA GLU A 28 23.31 -8.43 0.34
C GLU A 28 22.93 -9.83 0.84
N ASN A 29 23.41 -10.22 2.02
CA ASN A 29 23.21 -11.56 2.57
C ASN A 29 21.84 -11.75 3.26
N HIS A 30 21.18 -10.68 3.70
CA HIS A 30 19.94 -10.78 4.51
C HIS A 30 18.72 -10.08 3.90
N LYS A 31 18.89 -9.29 2.84
CA LYS A 31 17.77 -8.65 2.15
C LYS A 31 17.21 -9.60 1.11
N ILE A 32 16.08 -10.21 1.44
CA ILE A 32 15.27 -10.93 0.46
C ILE A 32 14.36 -9.93 -0.22
N THR A 33 14.39 -9.88 -1.56
CA THR A 33 13.50 -9.04 -2.36
C THR A 33 12.44 -9.90 -3.05
N LEU A 34 11.29 -9.31 -3.39
CA LEU A 34 10.16 -10.07 -3.95
C LEU A 34 10.49 -10.72 -5.31
N ASP A 35 11.41 -10.14 -6.08
CA ASP A 35 11.93 -10.67 -7.35
C ASP A 35 12.78 -11.94 -7.20
N GLN A 36 13.28 -12.22 -5.99
CA GLN A 36 14.01 -13.45 -5.69
C GLN A 36 13.08 -14.60 -5.31
N LEU A 37 11.80 -14.31 -5.04
CA LEU A 37 10.80 -15.33 -4.69
C LEU A 37 10.23 -15.97 -5.95
N PRO A 38 9.85 -17.27 -5.89
CA PRO A 38 9.18 -17.92 -7.00
C PRO A 38 7.86 -17.21 -7.31
N ALA A 39 7.46 -17.23 -8.58
CA ALA A 39 6.17 -16.70 -8.99
C ALA A 39 5.05 -17.40 -8.19
N PRO A 40 4.07 -16.63 -7.66
CA PRO A 40 2.99 -17.22 -6.89
C PRO A 40 2.16 -18.16 -7.76
N VAL A 41 1.75 -19.30 -7.18
CA VAL A 41 0.81 -20.21 -7.83
C VAL A 41 -0.52 -19.47 -7.97
N GLN A 42 -0.92 -19.19 -9.22
CA GLN A 42 -2.18 -18.52 -9.47
C GLN A 42 -3.34 -19.49 -9.21
N PRO A 43 -4.25 -19.18 -8.28
CA PRO A 43 -5.43 -20.00 -8.07
C PRO A 43 -6.32 -19.98 -9.32
N PRO A 44 -7.15 -21.02 -9.54
CA PRO A 44 -8.10 -21.02 -10.63
C PRO A 44 -9.08 -19.86 -10.49
N ILE A 45 -9.39 -19.21 -11.61
CA ILE A 45 -10.36 -18.10 -11.63
C ILE A 45 -11.72 -18.62 -11.14
N PRO A 46 -12.30 -18.03 -10.08
CA PRO A 46 -13.61 -18.46 -9.59
C PRO A 46 -14.72 -18.21 -10.62
N ARG A 47 -15.78 -19.01 -10.55
CA ARG A 47 -17.00 -18.75 -11.35
C ARG A 47 -17.62 -17.41 -10.97
N HIS A 48 -18.22 -16.73 -11.94
CA HIS A 48 -18.85 -15.41 -11.76
C HIS A 48 -19.82 -15.35 -10.56
N GLU A 49 -20.65 -16.37 -10.38
CA GLU A 49 -21.61 -16.45 -9.26
C GLU A 49 -20.90 -16.41 -7.89
N LYS A 50 -19.78 -17.11 -7.76
CA LYS A 50 -18.99 -17.14 -6.52
C LYS A 50 -18.34 -15.77 -6.25
N ILE A 51 -17.86 -15.10 -7.30
CA ILE A 51 -17.33 -13.74 -7.19
C ILE A 51 -18.42 -12.79 -6.70
N ARG A 52 -19.62 -12.85 -7.30
CA ARG A 52 -20.75 -12.01 -6.90
C ARG A 52 -21.16 -12.24 -5.44
N GLN A 53 -21.20 -13.49 -4.99
CA GLN A 53 -21.49 -13.81 -3.59
C GLN A 53 -20.44 -13.23 -2.64
N GLN A 54 -19.15 -13.32 -3.00
CA GLN A 54 -18.08 -12.75 -2.20
C GLN A 54 -18.15 -11.21 -2.17
N GLN A 55 -18.39 -10.57 -3.31
CA GLN A 55 -18.58 -9.13 -3.40
C GLN A 55 -19.70 -8.66 -2.45
N GLN A 56 -20.85 -9.34 -2.47
CA GLN A 56 -21.95 -9.03 -1.55
C GLN A 56 -21.57 -9.24 -0.08
N ALA A 57 -20.88 -10.35 0.24
CA ALA A 57 -20.47 -10.65 1.61
C ALA A 57 -19.49 -9.61 2.18
N PHE A 58 -18.63 -9.03 1.34
CA PHE A 58 -17.68 -7.99 1.73
C PHE A 58 -18.19 -6.56 1.52
N GLY A 59 -19.46 -6.39 1.13
CA GLY A 59 -20.10 -5.08 1.01
C GLY A 59 -19.74 -4.28 -0.25
N TYR A 60 -19.17 -4.92 -1.27
CA TYR A 60 -18.94 -4.27 -2.57
C TYR A 60 -20.26 -3.90 -3.24
N THR A 61 -20.36 -2.66 -3.68
CA THR A 61 -21.50 -2.15 -4.45
C THR A 61 -21.17 -2.03 -5.93
N MET A 62 -22.21 -1.86 -6.75
CA MET A 62 -22.03 -1.56 -8.18
C MET A 62 -21.32 -0.22 -8.40
N GLU A 63 -21.49 0.75 -7.49
CA GLU A 63 -20.80 2.03 -7.56
C GLU A 63 -19.31 1.87 -7.30
N ASP A 64 -18.92 1.08 -6.30
CA ASP A 64 -17.50 0.78 -6.03
C ASP A 64 -16.85 0.12 -7.26
N LEU A 65 -17.53 -0.85 -7.87
CA LEU A 65 -16.98 -1.55 -9.04
C LEU A 65 -16.87 -0.63 -10.27
N LYS A 66 -17.88 0.21 -10.51
CA LYS A 66 -17.97 1.00 -11.73
C LYS A 66 -17.17 2.30 -11.66
N PHE A 67 -17.25 3.01 -10.54
CA PHE A 67 -16.67 4.34 -10.40
C PHE A 67 -15.32 4.33 -9.69
N ILE A 68 -15.02 3.28 -8.92
CA ILE A 68 -13.73 3.19 -8.20
C ILE A 68 -12.82 2.16 -8.87
N MET A 69 -13.24 0.89 -8.92
CA MET A 69 -12.40 -0.19 -9.43
C MET A 69 -12.11 -0.09 -10.92
N ALA A 70 -13.13 0.18 -11.77
CA ALA A 70 -12.93 0.19 -13.21
C ALA A 70 -11.91 1.24 -13.70
N PRO A 71 -11.94 2.51 -13.23
CA PRO A 71 -10.89 3.48 -13.59
C PRO A 71 -9.49 3.06 -13.11
N MET A 72 -9.37 2.51 -11.90
CA MET A 72 -8.08 2.00 -11.41
C MET A 72 -7.53 0.86 -12.27
N CYS A 73 -8.40 -0.02 -12.79
CA CYS A 73 -7.99 -1.11 -13.66
C CYS A 73 -7.63 -0.66 -15.08
N VAL A 74 -8.34 0.34 -15.62
CA VAL A 74 -8.18 0.76 -17.03
C VAL A 74 -7.09 1.83 -17.17
N ASP A 75 -7.13 2.85 -16.31
CA ASP A 75 -6.28 4.04 -16.41
C ASP A 75 -5.07 3.96 -15.45
N GLY A 76 -5.07 3.02 -14.50
CA GLY A 76 -3.98 2.85 -13.53
C GLY A 76 -3.90 3.97 -12.48
N GLN A 77 -4.99 4.73 -12.32
CA GLN A 77 -5.10 5.86 -11.40
C GLN A 77 -6.41 5.82 -10.62
N GLU A 78 -6.42 6.46 -9.47
CA GLU A 78 -7.63 6.63 -8.66
C GLU A 78 -8.65 7.51 -9.41
N PRO A 79 -9.96 7.26 -9.23
CA PRO A 79 -11.00 8.06 -9.84
C PRO A 79 -11.01 9.49 -9.27
N VAL A 80 -11.33 10.46 -10.14
CA VAL A 80 -11.54 11.84 -9.70
C VAL A 80 -13.04 12.09 -9.55
N GLY A 81 -13.44 12.57 -8.37
CA GLY A 81 -14.79 13.03 -8.07
C GLY A 81 -14.83 14.54 -7.80
N SER A 82 -16.02 15.10 -7.74
CA SER A 82 -16.26 16.48 -7.32
C SER A 82 -17.48 16.55 -6.41
N MET A 83 -17.69 17.71 -5.77
CA MET A 83 -18.65 17.93 -4.68
C MET A 83 -18.23 17.24 -3.37
N GLY A 84 -18.90 17.60 -2.27
CA GLY A 84 -18.70 16.97 -0.96
C GLY A 84 -19.44 15.63 -0.82
N ASP A 85 -19.08 14.86 0.20
CA ASP A 85 -19.83 13.67 0.60
C ASP A 85 -21.09 14.11 1.38
N ASP A 86 -22.25 13.95 0.74
CA ASP A 86 -23.57 14.25 1.32
C ASP A 86 -24.22 13.00 1.94
N THR A 87 -23.45 11.92 2.13
CA THR A 87 -23.94 10.73 2.82
C THR A 87 -23.80 10.87 4.35
N PRO A 88 -24.70 10.26 5.15
CA PRO A 88 -24.54 10.26 6.59
C PRO A 88 -23.21 9.63 6.99
N VAL A 89 -22.56 10.21 8.01
CA VAL A 89 -21.39 9.60 8.65
C VAL A 89 -21.69 8.16 9.04
N ALA A 90 -20.68 7.28 8.97
CA ALA A 90 -20.90 5.83 9.00
C ALA A 90 -21.76 5.34 10.18
N VAL A 91 -21.57 5.90 11.38
CA VAL A 91 -22.33 5.56 12.60
C VAL A 91 -23.82 5.94 12.54
N LEU A 92 -24.19 6.91 11.71
CA LEU A 92 -25.58 7.36 11.51
C LEU A 92 -26.21 6.77 10.25
N SER A 93 -25.47 5.96 9.49
CA SER A 93 -25.97 5.40 8.24
C SER A 93 -27.04 4.33 8.49
N THR A 94 -28.11 4.37 7.72
CA THR A 94 -29.12 3.30 7.69
C THR A 94 -28.71 2.11 6.82
N ARG A 95 -27.57 2.23 6.11
CA ARG A 95 -26.98 1.17 5.29
C ARG A 95 -25.76 0.59 5.99
N PRO A 96 -25.47 -0.71 5.84
CA PRO A 96 -24.23 -1.28 6.36
C PRO A 96 -23.04 -0.58 5.72
N LYS A 97 -22.12 -0.11 6.55
CA LYS A 97 -20.86 0.52 6.12
C LYS A 97 -19.68 -0.35 6.55
N PRO A 98 -18.67 -0.54 5.68
CA PRO A 98 -17.49 -1.30 6.04
C PRO A 98 -16.65 -0.56 7.08
N LEU A 99 -15.81 -1.30 7.80
CA LEU A 99 -15.06 -0.76 8.95
C LEU A 99 -14.16 0.43 8.59
N TYR A 100 -13.61 0.45 7.37
CA TYR A 100 -12.73 1.54 6.94
C TYR A 100 -13.46 2.88 6.76
N ASN A 101 -14.80 2.93 6.66
CA ASN A 101 -15.55 4.19 6.59
C ASN A 101 -15.58 4.96 7.92
N TYR A 102 -15.00 4.41 8.99
CA TYR A 102 -14.93 5.04 10.31
C TYR A 102 -13.57 5.72 10.60
N PHE A 103 -12.60 5.61 9.68
CA PHE A 103 -11.23 6.08 9.86
C PHE A 103 -10.78 6.98 8.71
#